data_AF-A0A837HQB1-F1
#
_entry.id   AF-A0A837HQB1-F1
#
_cell.length_a   1.000
_cell.length_b   1.000
_cell.length_c   1.000
_cell.angle_alpha   90.00
_cell.angle_beta   90.00
_cell.angle_gamma   90.00
#
_symmetry.space_group_name_H-M   'P 1'
#
loop_
_entity.id
_entity.type
_entity.pdbx_description
1 polymer ?
#
loop_
_entity_poly.entity_id
_entity_poly.type
_entity_poly.pdbx_seq_one_letter_code
_entity_poly.pdbx_strand_id
1 'polypeptide(L)'
;MNNTDIKKGARRRISKLDSTYSHAANIRINIMKGHLDALAKMIREGRGCTCLLDQSMAIQNSLKSLDVLILDKYLKSNLVEQFSSKKENAVQELLEVFKRKQNRIIL
;
A
#
# COMPACT_ATOMS: atom_id res chain seq x y z
N MET A 1 17.46 -5.14 -31.53
CA MET A 1 16.29 -4.45 -30.95
C MET A 1 16.72 -3.05 -30.59
N ASN A 2 15.98 -2.02 -31.06
CA ASN A 2 16.41 -0.63 -30.98
C ASN A 2 16.01 -0.01 -29.62
N ASN A 3 16.80 0.93 -29.10
CA ASN A 3 16.61 1.58 -27.79
C ASN A 3 15.20 2.23 -27.64
N THR A 4 14.61 2.66 -28.75
CA THR A 4 13.25 3.22 -28.84
C THR A 4 12.14 2.20 -28.52
N ASP A 5 12.33 0.93 -28.90
CA ASP A 5 11.34 -0.14 -28.67
C ASP A 5 11.36 -0.61 -27.21
N ILE A 6 12.54 -0.60 -26.57
CA ILE A 6 12.70 -0.91 -25.14
C ILE A 6 11.98 0.14 -24.28
N LYS A 7 12.12 1.44 -24.61
CA LYS A 7 11.43 2.52 -23.89
C LYS A 7 9.91 2.50 -24.09
N LYS A 8 9.42 2.17 -25.31
CA LYS A 8 7.97 1.99 -25.57
C LYS A 8 7.38 0.80 -24.79
N GLY A 9 8.13 -0.30 -24.67
CA GLY A 9 7.74 -1.48 -23.91
C GLY A 9 7.69 -1.25 -22.39
N ALA A 10 8.63 -0.48 -21.84
CA ALA A 10 8.64 -0.09 -20.44
C ALA A 10 7.46 0.84 -20.09
N ARG A 11 7.18 1.83 -20.95
CA ARG A 11 6.09 2.81 -20.74
C ARG A 11 4.69 2.16 -20.75
N ARG A 12 4.44 1.18 -21.63
CA ARG A 12 3.19 0.38 -21.62
C ARG A 12 3.06 -0.53 -20.40
N ARG A 13 4.17 -1.07 -19.88
CA ARG A 13 4.16 -1.88 -18.66
C ARG A 13 3.82 -1.04 -17.42
N ILE A 14 4.36 0.17 -17.33
CA ILE A 14 4.07 1.11 -16.23
C ILE A 14 2.60 1.51 -16.21
N SER A 15 1.98 1.83 -17.36
CA SER A 15 0.55 2.21 -17.40
C SER A 15 -0.40 1.08 -17.01
N LYS A 16 -0.08 -0.18 -17.39
CA LYS A 16 -0.87 -1.36 -17.00
C LYS A 16 -0.69 -1.74 -15.52
N LEU A 17 0.52 -1.54 -14.98
CA LEU A 17 0.81 -1.72 -13.56
C LEU A 17 0.02 -0.72 -12.70
N ASP A 18 -0.11 0.52 -13.15
CA ASP A 18 -0.83 1.58 -12.45
C ASP A 18 -2.34 1.30 -12.32
N SER A 19 -2.99 0.87 -13.42
CA SER A 19 -4.41 0.49 -13.42
C SER A 19 -4.70 -0.73 -12.53
N THR A 20 -3.86 -1.76 -12.60
CA THR A 20 -4.01 -2.99 -11.80
C THR A 20 -3.83 -2.70 -10.31
N TYR A 21 -2.84 -1.88 -9.97
CA TYR A 21 -2.60 -1.44 -8.61
C TYR A 21 -3.79 -0.65 -8.04
N SER A 22 -4.30 0.33 -8.80
CA SER A 22 -5.42 1.16 -8.38
C SER A 22 -6.65 0.32 -8.05
N HIS A 23 -6.94 -0.68 -8.88
CA HIS A 23 -8.02 -1.63 -8.62
C HIS A 23 -7.80 -2.43 -7.32
N ALA A 24 -6.61 -3.02 -7.15
CA ALA A 24 -6.29 -3.82 -5.97
C ALA A 24 -6.24 -3.01 -4.66
N ALA A 25 -5.85 -1.73 -4.72
CA ALA A 25 -5.91 -0.81 -3.59
C ALA A 25 -7.37 -0.50 -3.22
N ASN A 26 -8.21 -0.20 -4.20
CA ASN A 26 -9.63 0.10 -3.99
C ASN A 26 -10.39 -1.08 -3.36
N ILE A 27 -10.11 -2.32 -3.76
CA ILE A 27 -10.68 -3.52 -3.13
C ILE A 27 -10.38 -3.54 -1.62
N ARG A 28 -9.11 -3.35 -1.24
CA ARG A 28 -8.69 -3.36 0.18
C ARG A 28 -9.34 -2.23 0.97
N ILE A 29 -9.48 -1.04 0.35
CA ILE A 29 -10.19 0.09 0.96
C ILE A 29 -11.67 -0.23 1.20
N ASN A 30 -12.35 -0.83 0.23
CA ASN A 30 -13.76 -1.19 0.38
C ASN A 30 -13.97 -2.26 1.46
N ILE A 31 -13.06 -3.23 1.57
CA ILE A 31 -13.05 -4.21 2.67
C ILE A 31 -12.89 -3.51 4.03
N MET A 32 -11.93 -2.59 4.15
CA MET A 32 -11.73 -1.80 5.38
C MET A 32 -12.97 -1.01 5.77
N LYS A 33 -13.64 -0.37 4.81
CA LYS A 33 -14.89 0.38 5.05
C LYS A 33 -15.98 -0.54 5.61
N GLY A 34 -16.16 -1.73 5.02
CA GLY A 34 -17.12 -2.71 5.51
C GLY A 34 -16.86 -3.13 6.95
N HIS A 35 -15.60 -3.39 7.31
CA HIS A 35 -15.22 -3.70 8.69
C HIS A 35 -15.43 -2.51 9.65
N LEU A 36 -15.15 -1.29 9.20
CA LEU A 36 -15.36 -0.07 9.98
C LEU A 36 -16.85 0.16 10.27
N ASP A 37 -17.71 0.03 9.26
CA ASP A 37 -19.16 0.16 9.39
C ASP A 37 -19.73 -0.92 10.32
N ALA A 38 -19.23 -2.16 10.20
CA ALA A 38 -19.60 -3.27 11.07
C ALA A 38 -19.19 -3.01 12.53
N LEU A 39 -17.95 -2.56 12.76
CA LEU A 39 -17.45 -2.22 14.09
C LEU A 39 -18.32 -1.13 14.74
N ALA A 40 -18.63 -0.05 14.01
CA ALA A 40 -19.48 1.02 14.50
C ALA A 40 -20.89 0.52 14.87
N LYS A 41 -21.47 -0.37 14.06
CA LYS A 41 -22.75 -1.03 14.36
C LYS A 41 -22.67 -1.89 15.62
N MET A 42 -21.63 -2.72 15.74
CA MET A 42 -21.44 -3.63 16.87
C MET A 42 -21.26 -2.89 18.19
N ILE A 43 -20.61 -1.72 18.18
CA ILE A 43 -20.51 -0.84 19.36
C ILE A 43 -21.89 -0.35 19.78
N ARG A 44 -22.71 0.14 18.83
CA ARG A 44 -24.09 0.61 19.13
C ARG A 44 -24.98 -0.50 19.66
N GLU A 45 -24.77 -1.73 19.21
CA GLU A 45 -25.50 -2.93 19.65
C GLU A 45 -24.99 -3.53 20.96
N GLY A 46 -23.91 -2.98 21.55
CA GLY A 46 -23.35 -3.50 22.81
C GLY A 46 -22.74 -4.90 22.68
N ARG A 47 -22.16 -5.24 21.52
CA ARG A 47 -21.52 -6.55 21.29
C ARG A 47 -20.32 -6.74 22.21
N GLY A 48 -20.04 -8.00 22.55
CA GLY A 48 -18.94 -8.36 23.45
C GLY A 48 -17.56 -7.93 22.95
N CYS A 49 -16.66 -7.64 23.89
CA CYS A 49 -15.33 -7.08 23.64
C CYS A 49 -14.49 -7.90 22.66
N THR A 50 -14.57 -9.23 22.72
CA THR A 50 -13.84 -10.12 21.80
C THR A 50 -14.22 -9.85 20.34
N CYS A 51 -15.51 -9.72 20.05
CA CYS A 51 -15.99 -9.44 18.70
C CYS A 51 -15.56 -8.03 18.21
N LEU A 52 -15.52 -7.04 19.11
CA LEU A 52 -15.04 -5.69 18.79
C LEU A 52 -13.53 -5.69 18.48
N LEU A 53 -12.75 -6.44 19.27
CA LEU A 53 -11.32 -6.62 19.05
C LEU A 53 -11.06 -7.33 17.71
N ASP A 54 -11.83 -8.36 17.38
CA ASP A 54 -11.70 -9.08 16.11
C ASP A 54 -11.95 -8.16 14.90
N GLN A 55 -12.98 -7.32 14.94
CA GLN A 55 -13.23 -6.34 13.88
C GLN A 55 -12.13 -5.27 13.80
N SER A 56 -11.66 -4.76 14.94
CA SER A 56 -10.53 -3.83 14.99
C SER A 56 -9.28 -4.43 14.35
N MET A 57 -8.95 -5.69 14.68
CA MET A 57 -7.82 -6.41 14.08
C MET A 57 -8.01 -6.62 12.58
N ALA A 58 -9.23 -6.91 12.11
CA ALA A 58 -9.52 -7.03 10.67
C ALA A 58 -9.23 -5.74 9.89
N ILE A 59 -9.61 -4.58 10.46
CA ILE A 59 -9.29 -3.26 9.90
C ILE A 59 -7.76 -3.07 9.84
N GLN A 60 -7.06 -3.33 10.96
CA GLN A 60 -5.60 -3.19 11.02
C GLN A 60 -4.88 -4.09 10.01
N ASN A 61 -5.33 -5.33 9.84
CA ASN A 61 -4.74 -6.28 8.89
C ASN A 61 -4.98 -5.86 7.44
N SER A 62 -6.16 -5.32 7.14
CA SER A 62 -6.46 -4.78 5.82
C SER A 62 -5.62 -3.55 5.48
N LEU A 63 -5.37 -2.67 6.47
CA LEU A 63 -4.47 -1.53 6.31
C LEU A 63 -3.03 -1.98 6.10
N LYS A 64 -2.53 -2.95 6.86
CA LYS A 64 -1.20 -3.56 6.64
C LYS A 64 -1.06 -4.14 5.23
N SER A 65 -2.10 -4.81 4.73
CA SER A 65 -2.11 -5.35 3.36
C SER A 65 -2.05 -4.24 2.31
N LEU A 66 -2.75 -3.13 2.54
CA LEU A 66 -2.70 -1.96 1.65
C LEU A 66 -1.32 -1.30 1.67
N ASP A 67 -0.71 -1.13 2.85
CA ASP A 67 0.63 -0.55 2.99
C ASP A 67 1.69 -1.34 2.21
N VAL A 68 1.64 -2.68 2.26
CA VAL A 68 2.54 -3.55 1.50
C VAL A 68 2.38 -3.33 0.00
N LEU A 69 1.14 -3.21 -0.48
CA LEU A 69 0.86 -2.95 -1.89
C LEU A 69 1.41 -1.58 -2.32
N ILE A 70 1.15 -0.52 -1.54
CA ILE A 70 1.64 0.84 -1.80
C ILE A 70 3.17 0.84 -1.89
N LEU A 71 3.82 0.18 -0.92
CA LEU A 71 5.27 0.08 -0.88
C LEU A 71 5.82 -0.65 -2.10
N ASP A 72 5.24 -1.80 -2.47
CA ASP A 72 5.68 -2.58 -3.64
C ASP A 72 5.65 -1.75 -4.93
N LYS A 73 4.55 -1.00 -5.15
CA LYS A 73 4.45 -0.09 -6.30
C LYS A 73 5.56 0.95 -6.26
N TYR A 74 5.72 1.64 -5.13
CA TYR A 74 6.68 2.72 -4.98
C TYR A 74 8.13 2.25 -5.23
N LEU A 75 8.50 1.08 -4.69
CA LEU A 75 9.82 0.49 -4.90
C LEU A 75 10.05 0.14 -6.39
N LYS A 76 9.04 -0.41 -7.07
CA LYS A 76 9.15 -0.86 -8.48
C LYS A 76 9.08 0.26 -9.51
N SER A 77 8.36 1.36 -9.23
CA SER A 77 8.25 2.49 -10.16
C SER A 77 9.32 3.54 -9.91
N ASN A 78 9.35 4.12 -8.71
CA ASN A 78 10.08 5.35 -8.46
C ASN A 78 11.56 5.09 -8.13
N LEU A 79 11.83 4.02 -7.37
CA LEU A 79 13.17 3.72 -6.90
C LEU A 79 14.05 3.07 -7.97
N VAL A 80 13.49 2.23 -8.84
CA VAL A 80 14.25 1.58 -9.94
C VAL A 80 14.84 2.62 -10.91
N GLU A 81 14.07 3.66 -11.24
CA GLU A 81 14.57 4.75 -12.10
C GLU A 81 15.68 5.57 -11.41
N GLN A 82 15.55 5.78 -10.11
CA GLN A 82 16.57 6.51 -9.34
C GLN A 82 17.85 5.70 -9.13
N PHE A 83 17.80 4.39 -8.91
CA PHE A 83 19.01 3.57 -8.81
C PHE A 83 19.87 3.60 -10.07
N SER A 84 19.26 3.88 -11.22
CA SER A 84 19.95 3.97 -12.51
C SER A 84 20.70 5.30 -12.70
N SER A 85 20.40 6.34 -11.92
CA SER A 85 20.92 7.71 -12.14
C SER A 85 21.45 8.41 -10.89
N LYS A 86 20.92 8.12 -9.69
CA LYS A 86 21.22 8.78 -8.40
C LYS A 86 21.15 7.77 -7.24
N LYS A 87 22.15 6.88 -7.18
CA LYS A 87 22.18 5.75 -6.23
C LYS A 87 22.09 6.16 -4.75
N GLU A 88 22.81 7.19 -4.33
CA GLU A 88 22.82 7.66 -2.93
C GLU A 88 21.45 8.20 -2.50
N ASN A 89 20.80 8.98 -3.38
CA ASN A 89 19.45 9.48 -3.11
C ASN A 89 18.43 8.35 -3.00
N ALA A 90 18.55 7.32 -3.87
CA ALA A 90 17.69 6.14 -3.81
C ALA A 90 17.84 5.39 -2.47
N VAL A 91 19.06 5.21 -1.97
CA VAL A 91 19.31 4.59 -0.66
C VAL A 91 18.73 5.42 0.48
N GLN A 92 18.92 6.75 0.46
CA GLN A 92 18.35 7.64 1.46
C GLN A 92 16.82 7.60 1.47
N GLU A 93 16.20 7.64 0.30
CA GLU A 93 14.75 7.59 0.16
C GLU A 93 14.16 6.26 0.67
N LEU A 94 14.84 5.14 0.38
CA LEU A 94 14.47 3.83 0.93
C LEU A 94 14.56 3.82 2.47
N LEU A 95 15.64 4.33 3.03
CA LEU A 95 15.82 4.43 4.49
C LEU A 95 14.70 5.27 5.15
N GLU A 96 14.31 6.40 4.53
CA GLU A 96 13.22 7.23 5.04
C GLU A 96 11.85 6.54 4.99
N VAL A 97 11.60 5.68 4.00
CA VAL A 97 10.38 4.85 3.98
C VAL A 97 10.37 3.82 5.11
N PHE A 98 11.51 3.17 5.38
CA PHE A 98 11.63 2.23 6.50
C PHE A 98 11.44 2.90 7.86
N LYS A 99 12.05 4.07 8.09
CA LYS A 99 11.87 4.86 9.34
C LYS A 99 10.41 5.24 9.57
N ARG A 100 9.71 5.71 8.53
CA ARG A 100 8.28 6.06 8.59
C ARG A 100 7.40 4.86 8.98
N LYS A 101 7.73 3.66 8.51
CA LYS A 101 7.01 2.43 8.87
C LYS A 101 7.23 2.04 10.35
N GLN A 102 8.41 2.30 10.91
CA GLN A 102 8.74 1.98 12.31
C GLN A 102 8.14 2.99 13.29
N ASN A 103 8.06 4.27 12.93
CA ASN A 103 7.60 5.36 13.82
C ASN A 103 6.07 5.47 13.93
N ARG A 104 5.30 4.37 13.85
CA ARG A 104 3.86 4.45 14.11
C ARG A 104 3.61 4.69 15.60
N ILE A 105 3.39 5.96 15.96
CA ILE A 105 2.79 6.37 17.22
C ILE A 105 1.41 5.70 17.32
N ILE A 106 1.23 4.88 18.37
CA ILE A 106 -0.08 4.38 18.77
C ILE A 106 -0.76 5.54 19.50
N LEU A 107 -1.82 6.10 18.90
CA LEU A 107 -2.70 7.07 19.55
C LEU A 107 -3.62 6.37 20.55
#